data_AF-A0A0Q4C3A8-F1
#
_entry.id   AF-A0A0Q4C3A8-F1
#
_cell.length_a   1.000
_cell.length_b   1.000
_cell.length_c   1.000
_cell.angle_alpha   90.00
_cell.angle_beta   90.00
_cell.angle_gamma   90.00
#
_symmetry.space_group_name_H-M   'P 1'
#
loop_
_entity.id
_entity.type
_entity.pdbx_description
1 polymer ?
#
loop_
_entity_poly.entity_id
_entity_poly.type
_entity_poly.pdbx_seq_one_letter_code
_entity_poly.pdbx_strand_id
1 'polypeptide(L)'
;MTAIAAWTLLAGVGAVTPARFDTIDVKRINVRENDGTLRLIIAGSDHIGGLFIDGKEYPHPNRTEAGLIFLNDEGTENGGLVFDGANVNGKPTNSGHLSFDRWHQDQTLYFESLEDGDQRRAGVFVEDRPDRPADFPRMTALRLMPDGPGKDAAFNAAGLGKSMRRAFLGRDFDGASKLVLRDGQGRARLTLQVDNDGAARIDFLDAAGKVVRSQTAAGL
;
A
#
# COMPACT_ATOMS: atom_id res chain seq x y z
N MET A 1 -21.25 46.51 -50.98
CA MET A 1 -21.93 45.87 -49.84
C MET A 1 -21.50 44.40 -49.84
N THR A 2 -20.60 44.01 -48.94
CA THR A 2 -20.09 42.64 -48.84
C THR A 2 -20.73 42.00 -47.61
N ALA A 3 -21.63 41.04 -47.83
CA ALA A 3 -22.24 40.25 -46.76
C ALA A 3 -21.32 39.08 -46.42
N ILE A 4 -20.78 39.07 -45.20
CA ILE A 4 -20.08 37.92 -44.62
C ILE A 4 -21.15 37.02 -44.00
N ALA A 5 -21.37 35.84 -44.60
CA ALA A 5 -22.20 34.80 -44.02
C ALA A 5 -21.39 34.06 -42.94
N ALA A 6 -21.71 34.34 -41.67
CA ALA A 6 -21.21 33.56 -40.55
C ALA A 6 -21.97 32.23 -40.48
N TRP A 7 -21.28 31.13 -40.78
CA TRP A 7 -21.80 29.78 -40.56
C TRP A 7 -21.55 29.38 -39.11
N THR A 8 -22.56 29.49 -38.26
CA THR A 8 -22.56 28.87 -36.93
C THR A 8 -22.91 27.40 -37.08
N LEU A 9 -21.89 26.53 -37.04
CA LEU A 9 -22.08 25.09 -36.84
C LEU A 9 -22.51 24.86 -35.39
N LEU A 10 -23.81 24.76 -35.13
CA LEU A 10 -24.31 24.08 -33.94
C LEU A 10 -24.06 22.58 -34.11
N ALA A 11 -22.93 22.10 -33.59
CA ALA A 11 -22.75 20.68 -33.35
C ALA A 11 -23.74 20.27 -32.25
N GLY A 12 -24.78 19.53 -32.64
CA GLY A 12 -25.72 18.94 -31.69
C GLY A 12 -24.94 18.03 -30.73
N VAL A 13 -25.02 18.32 -29.43
CA VAL A 13 -24.61 17.40 -28.37
C VAL A 13 -25.63 16.26 -28.35
N GLY A 14 -25.38 15.24 -29.18
CA GLY A 14 -26.10 13.97 -29.09
C GLY A 14 -25.89 13.37 -27.71
N ALA A 15 -26.95 12.79 -27.12
CA ALA A 15 -26.85 12.10 -25.86
C ALA A 15 -25.76 11.02 -25.95
N VAL A 16 -24.75 11.10 -25.07
CA VAL A 16 -23.70 10.08 -24.99
C VAL A 16 -24.32 8.84 -24.33
N THR A 17 -24.62 7.83 -25.14
CA THR A 17 -25.02 6.52 -24.63
C THR A 17 -23.79 5.81 -24.09
N PRO A 18 -23.78 5.35 -22.81
CA PRO A 18 -22.66 4.57 -22.28
C PRO A 18 -22.41 3.31 -23.12
N ALA A 19 -21.15 3.02 -23.41
CA ALA A 19 -20.78 1.76 -24.03
C ALA A 19 -21.12 0.59 -23.10
N ARG A 20 -21.63 -0.50 -23.67
CA ARG A 20 -21.92 -1.75 -22.94
C ARG A 20 -21.05 -2.85 -23.52
N PHE A 21 -20.44 -3.61 -22.64
CA PHE A 21 -19.60 -4.75 -22.99
C PHE A 21 -20.05 -5.94 -22.15
N ASP A 22 -20.07 -7.13 -22.75
CA ASP A 22 -20.20 -8.37 -21.98
C ASP A 22 -18.87 -8.69 -21.25
N THR A 23 -17.75 -8.56 -21.98
CA THR A 23 -16.39 -8.78 -21.48
C THR A 23 -15.45 -7.70 -22.01
N ILE A 24 -14.51 -7.27 -21.16
CA ILE A 24 -13.41 -6.37 -21.53
C ILE A 24 -12.10 -7.14 -21.35
N ASP A 25 -11.43 -7.48 -22.47
CA ASP A 25 -10.11 -8.13 -22.48
C ASP A 25 -9.06 -7.11 -22.90
N VAL A 26 -8.36 -6.56 -21.91
CA VAL A 26 -7.39 -5.47 -22.08
C VAL A 26 -6.26 -5.61 -21.07
N LYS A 27 -5.12 -4.99 -21.38
CA LYS A 27 -3.96 -4.98 -20.48
C LYS A 27 -4.06 -3.95 -19.35
N ARG A 28 -4.78 -2.85 -19.61
CA ARG A 28 -4.93 -1.71 -18.69
C ARG A 28 -6.21 -0.93 -18.95
N ILE A 29 -6.85 -0.50 -17.87
CA ILE A 29 -7.94 0.48 -17.85
C ILE A 29 -7.48 1.69 -17.03
N ASN A 30 -7.67 2.89 -17.57
CA ASN A 30 -7.50 4.15 -16.84
C ASN A 30 -8.88 4.78 -16.63
N VAL A 31 -9.25 5.06 -15.40
CA VAL A 31 -10.42 5.88 -15.06
C VAL A 31 -9.94 7.30 -14.84
N ARG A 32 -10.59 8.26 -15.53
CA ARG A 32 -10.24 9.68 -15.48
C ARG A 32 -11.45 10.53 -15.18
N GLU A 33 -11.23 11.65 -14.51
CA GLU A 33 -12.20 12.73 -14.39
C GLU A 33 -12.41 13.43 -15.74
N ASN A 34 -13.44 14.28 -15.83
CA ASN A 34 -13.76 15.06 -17.04
C ASN A 34 -12.62 15.98 -17.49
N ASP A 35 -11.79 16.45 -16.55
CA ASP A 35 -10.62 17.29 -16.84
C ASP A 35 -9.37 16.48 -17.25
N GLY A 36 -9.47 15.15 -17.27
CA GLY A 36 -8.40 14.23 -17.63
C GLY A 36 -7.58 13.71 -16.45
N THR A 37 -7.84 14.18 -15.22
CA THR A 37 -7.15 13.72 -14.00
C THR A 37 -7.31 12.22 -13.82
N LEU A 38 -6.20 11.49 -13.63
CA LEU A 38 -6.23 10.03 -13.44
C LEU A 38 -6.69 9.69 -12.01
N ARG A 39 -7.62 8.74 -11.88
CA ARG A 39 -8.24 8.35 -10.59
C ARG A 39 -8.01 6.91 -10.19
N LEU A 40 -8.01 6.02 -11.18
CA LEU A 40 -7.84 4.60 -10.97
C LEU A 40 -7.12 4.00 -12.17
N ILE A 41 -6.20 3.11 -11.87
CA ILE A 41 -5.54 2.22 -12.81
C ILE A 41 -5.98 0.81 -12.47
N ILE A 42 -6.41 0.03 -13.46
CA ILE A 42 -6.62 -1.42 -13.34
C ILE A 42 -5.72 -2.07 -14.39
N ALA A 43 -4.75 -2.88 -13.99
CA ALA A 43 -3.73 -3.35 -14.93
C ALA A 43 -3.06 -4.67 -14.53
N GLY A 44 -2.55 -5.38 -15.54
CA GLY A 44 -1.55 -6.45 -15.38
C GLY A 44 -0.21 -5.92 -14.89
N SER A 45 0.66 -6.80 -14.39
CA SER A 45 1.92 -6.42 -13.72
C SER A 45 2.91 -5.69 -14.62
N ASP A 46 2.93 -6.00 -15.92
CA ASP A 46 3.75 -5.32 -16.92
C ASP A 46 3.13 -3.99 -17.42
N HIS A 47 1.91 -3.65 -16.99
CA HIS A 47 1.17 -2.46 -17.41
C HIS A 47 0.69 -1.58 -16.25
N ILE A 48 0.93 -1.94 -14.98
CA ILE A 48 0.46 -1.19 -13.80
C ILE A 48 1.16 0.17 -13.66
N GLY A 49 2.39 0.28 -14.16
CA GLY A 49 3.14 1.52 -14.22
C GLY A 49 3.88 1.86 -12.92
N GLY A 50 4.29 3.13 -12.84
CA GLY A 50 5.14 3.66 -11.79
C GLY A 50 4.41 4.15 -10.53
N LEU A 51 5.09 5.03 -9.80
CA LEU A 51 4.55 5.82 -8.68
C LEU A 51 3.92 7.10 -9.24
N PHE A 52 2.72 7.45 -8.81
CA PHE A 52 2.05 8.69 -9.25
C PHE A 52 2.08 9.74 -8.16
N ILE A 53 2.66 10.91 -8.43
CA ILE A 53 2.79 12.03 -7.48
C ILE A 53 2.51 13.34 -8.24
N ASP A 54 1.56 14.13 -7.75
CA ASP A 54 1.14 15.42 -8.32
C ASP A 54 0.87 15.33 -9.83
N GLY A 55 0.17 14.28 -10.25
CA GLY A 55 -0.19 14.01 -11.65
C GLY A 55 0.97 13.53 -12.54
N LYS A 56 2.15 13.29 -11.97
CA LYS A 56 3.33 12.79 -12.70
C LYS A 56 3.65 11.34 -12.32
N GLU A 57 4.02 10.57 -13.33
CA GLU A 57 4.50 9.21 -13.15
C GLU A 57 6.02 9.18 -12.96
N TYR A 58 6.47 8.45 -11.94
CA TYR A 58 7.87 8.20 -11.63
C TYR A 58 8.14 6.69 -11.67
N PRO A 59 9.35 6.23 -12.04
CA PRO A 59 9.68 4.81 -12.02
C PRO A 59 9.46 4.18 -10.65
N HIS A 60 8.78 3.04 -10.61
CA HIS A 60 8.73 2.20 -9.41
C HIS A 60 9.97 1.29 -9.39
N PRO A 61 10.72 1.21 -8.28
CA PRO A 61 11.99 0.46 -8.24
C PRO A 61 11.83 -1.04 -8.55
N ASN A 62 10.73 -1.66 -8.10
CA ASN A 62 10.57 -3.12 -8.13
C ASN A 62 9.10 -3.59 -8.08
N ARG A 63 8.16 -2.93 -8.77
CA ARG A 63 6.75 -3.37 -8.79
C ARG A 63 6.64 -4.61 -9.68
N THR A 64 6.16 -5.71 -9.13
CA THR A 64 5.95 -6.99 -9.83
C THR A 64 4.49 -7.42 -9.84
N GLU A 65 3.65 -6.71 -9.09
CA GLU A 65 2.27 -7.02 -8.83
C GLU A 65 1.33 -6.50 -9.91
N ALA A 66 0.22 -7.19 -10.13
CA ALA A 66 -0.92 -6.70 -10.89
C ALA A 66 -2.00 -6.18 -9.93
N GLY A 67 -2.89 -5.30 -10.41
CA GLY A 67 -4.00 -4.86 -9.58
C GLY A 67 -4.50 -3.45 -9.87
N LEU A 68 -4.95 -2.80 -8.79
CA LEU A 68 -5.60 -1.51 -8.78
C LEU A 68 -4.73 -0.47 -8.06
N ILE A 69 -4.52 0.69 -8.68
CA ILE A 69 -3.86 1.84 -8.05
C ILE A 69 -4.83 3.00 -7.99
N PHE A 70 -5.08 3.54 -6.80
CA PHE A 70 -5.98 4.65 -6.55
C PHE A 70 -5.20 5.95 -6.45
N LEU A 71 -5.75 7.02 -7.02
CA LEU A 71 -5.17 8.36 -6.98
C LEU A 71 -6.15 9.36 -6.35
N ASN A 72 -5.62 10.29 -5.58
CA ASN A 72 -6.37 11.40 -4.99
C ASN A 72 -6.64 12.53 -6.01
N ASP A 73 -7.31 13.60 -5.56
CA ASP A 73 -7.77 14.72 -6.41
C ASP A 73 -6.61 15.53 -7.01
N GLU A 74 -5.41 15.35 -6.47
CA GLU A 74 -4.17 15.99 -6.93
C GLU A 74 -3.38 15.07 -7.89
N GLY A 75 -3.88 13.86 -8.18
CA GLY A 75 -3.21 12.88 -9.02
C GLY A 75 -2.02 12.21 -8.32
N THR A 76 -2.02 12.14 -7.00
CA THR A 76 -1.06 11.39 -6.18
C THR A 76 -1.66 10.05 -5.76
N GLU A 77 -0.91 8.96 -5.92
CA GLU A 77 -1.26 7.62 -5.46
C GLU A 77 -1.58 7.66 -3.95
N ASN A 78 -2.75 7.14 -3.57
CA ASN A 78 -3.21 7.15 -2.18
C ASN A 78 -3.63 5.77 -1.65
N GLY A 79 -3.14 4.73 -2.30
CA GLY A 79 -3.42 3.34 -1.95
C GLY A 79 -3.55 2.46 -3.19
N GLY A 80 -3.61 1.16 -2.95
CA GLY A 80 -3.72 0.17 -4.01
C GLY A 80 -4.28 -1.15 -3.49
N LEU A 81 -4.77 -1.96 -4.42
CA LEU A 81 -5.08 -3.36 -4.20
C LEU A 81 -4.27 -4.17 -5.21
N VAL A 82 -3.20 -4.79 -4.76
CA VAL A 82 -2.24 -5.46 -5.63
C VAL A 82 -2.00 -6.89 -5.19
N PHE A 83 -1.75 -7.75 -6.17
CA PHE A 83 -1.49 -9.16 -5.96
C PHE A 83 -0.35 -9.65 -6.85
N ASP A 84 0.42 -10.58 -6.32
CA ASP A 84 1.27 -11.46 -7.09
C ASP A 84 1.24 -12.88 -6.51
N GLY A 85 1.83 -13.81 -7.24
CA GLY A 85 2.01 -15.17 -6.78
C GLY A 85 2.53 -16.07 -7.89
N ALA A 86 3.40 -16.99 -7.51
CA ALA A 86 4.03 -17.93 -8.42
C ALA A 86 4.57 -19.14 -7.68
N ASN A 87 4.86 -20.20 -8.43
CA ASN A 87 5.80 -21.23 -7.98
C ASN A 87 7.18 -20.89 -8.55
N VAL A 88 8.13 -20.58 -7.69
CA VAL A 88 9.51 -20.25 -8.04
C VAL A 88 10.40 -21.42 -7.62
N ASN A 89 10.84 -22.23 -8.59
CA ASN A 89 11.73 -23.37 -8.35
C ASN A 89 11.21 -24.36 -7.29
N GLY A 90 9.91 -24.65 -7.28
CA GLY A 90 9.27 -25.54 -6.31
C GLY A 90 8.85 -24.85 -5.00
N LYS A 91 9.15 -23.56 -4.84
CA LYS A 91 8.76 -22.74 -3.68
C LYS A 91 7.51 -21.92 -4.01
N PRO A 92 6.38 -22.10 -3.30
CA PRO A 92 5.23 -21.22 -3.47
C PRO A 92 5.55 -19.81 -2.96
N THR A 93 5.10 -18.82 -3.71
CA THR A 93 5.14 -17.39 -3.36
C THR A 93 3.75 -16.81 -3.58
N ASN A 94 3.29 -15.93 -2.70
CA ASN A 94 2.04 -15.21 -2.85
C ASN A 94 2.11 -13.88 -2.09
N SER A 95 1.67 -12.80 -2.72
CA SER A 95 1.48 -11.49 -2.09
C SER A 95 0.09 -10.96 -2.39
N GLY A 96 -0.57 -10.43 -1.37
CA GLY A 96 -1.78 -9.64 -1.51
C GLY A 96 -1.71 -8.45 -0.57
N HIS A 97 -1.91 -7.24 -1.10
CA HIS A 97 -1.77 -6.00 -0.35
C HIS A 97 -2.89 -5.02 -0.71
N LEU A 98 -3.66 -4.61 0.30
CA LEU A 98 -4.63 -3.52 0.22
C LEU A 98 -4.14 -2.38 1.12
N SER A 99 -3.76 -1.25 0.54
CA SER A 99 -3.24 -0.09 1.26
C SER A 99 -4.15 1.13 1.23
N PHE A 100 -4.06 1.92 2.29
CA PHE A 100 -4.62 3.25 2.42
C PHE A 100 -3.52 4.20 2.86
N ASP A 101 -3.12 5.09 1.96
CA ASP A 101 -2.07 6.05 2.23
C ASP A 101 -2.63 7.31 2.86
N ARG A 102 -1.85 7.95 3.72
CA ARG A 102 -2.21 9.27 4.24
C ARG A 102 -1.96 10.33 3.16
N TRP A 103 -2.73 11.42 3.20
CA TRP A 103 -2.48 12.57 2.31
C TRP A 103 -1.01 13.01 2.36
N HIS A 104 -0.38 13.01 1.19
CA HIS A 104 1.04 13.32 0.97
C HIS A 104 2.00 12.50 1.83
N GLN A 105 1.60 11.29 2.19
CA GLN A 105 2.36 10.33 2.94
C GLN A 105 2.07 8.94 2.34
N ASP A 106 2.61 7.92 2.97
CA ASP A 106 2.52 6.53 2.54
C ASP A 106 1.60 5.78 3.55
N GLN A 107 1.44 4.45 3.47
CA GLN A 107 0.37 3.69 4.17
C GLN A 107 0.17 4.07 5.65
N THR A 108 -1.08 4.28 6.06
CA THR A 108 -1.50 4.35 7.48
C THR A 108 -2.34 3.17 7.92
N LEU A 109 -3.00 2.50 6.98
CA LEU A 109 -3.69 1.24 7.17
C LEU A 109 -3.39 0.34 5.98
N TYR A 110 -3.12 -0.94 6.24
CA TYR A 110 -3.09 -1.93 5.18
C TYR A 110 -3.47 -3.33 5.66
N PHE A 111 -3.90 -4.14 4.70
CA PHE A 111 -4.09 -5.58 4.82
C PHE A 111 -3.02 -6.24 3.98
N GLU A 112 -2.39 -7.26 4.54
CA GLU A 112 -1.30 -7.97 3.90
C GLU A 112 -1.50 -9.48 4.07
N SER A 113 -1.21 -10.23 2.99
CA SER A 113 -1.07 -11.68 3.00
C SER A 113 0.18 -12.05 2.21
N LEU A 114 1.20 -12.53 2.90
CA LEU A 114 2.48 -12.96 2.34
C LEU A 114 2.69 -14.46 2.53
N GLU A 115 3.17 -15.12 1.49
CA GLU A 115 3.72 -16.47 1.52
C GLU A 115 5.06 -16.47 0.77
N ASP A 116 6.09 -17.02 1.41
CA ASP A 116 7.37 -17.31 0.79
C ASP A 116 7.89 -18.67 1.30
N GLY A 117 7.48 -19.74 0.63
CA GLY A 117 7.76 -21.11 1.07
C GLY A 117 6.98 -21.47 2.32
N ASP A 118 7.69 -21.74 3.42
CA ASP A 118 7.11 -22.05 4.72
C ASP A 118 6.77 -20.80 5.55
N GLN A 119 7.33 -19.64 5.18
CA GLN A 119 7.05 -18.37 5.82
C GLN A 119 5.70 -17.85 5.35
N ARG A 120 4.81 -17.54 6.30
CA ARG A 120 3.56 -16.85 5.98
C ARG A 120 3.20 -15.82 7.03
N ARG A 121 2.63 -14.72 6.57
CA ARG A 121 2.07 -13.66 7.40
C ARG A 121 0.75 -13.23 6.77
N ALA A 122 -0.26 -13.03 7.61
CA ALA A 122 -1.53 -12.47 7.16
C ALA A 122 -2.09 -11.59 8.25
N GLY A 123 -2.40 -10.35 7.96
CA GLY A 123 -2.89 -9.44 8.99
C GLY A 123 -3.30 -8.06 8.54
N VAL A 124 -3.75 -7.30 9.54
CA VAL A 124 -4.11 -5.89 9.47
C VAL A 124 -3.05 -5.09 10.20
N PHE A 125 -2.62 -4.01 9.59
CA PHE A 125 -1.52 -3.18 10.08
C PHE A 125 -1.97 -1.73 10.13
N VAL A 126 -1.67 -1.08 11.25
CA VAL A 126 -1.85 0.36 11.42
C VAL A 126 -0.48 0.97 11.63
N GLU A 127 -0.21 2.03 10.89
CA GLU A 127 1.07 2.73 10.90
C GLU A 127 0.83 4.21 11.21
N ASP A 128 1.60 4.77 12.15
CA ASP A 128 1.68 6.21 12.29
C ASP A 128 2.65 6.78 11.26
N ARG A 129 2.26 7.91 10.68
CA ARG A 129 3.08 8.71 9.76
C ARG A 129 3.30 10.11 10.35
N PRO A 130 4.44 10.77 10.08
CA PRO A 130 4.66 12.15 10.52
C PRO A 130 3.58 13.13 10.05
N ASP A 131 3.27 14.14 10.87
CA ASP A 131 2.34 15.24 10.55
C ASP A 131 2.97 16.29 9.61
N ARG A 132 3.52 15.83 8.50
CA ARG A 132 4.09 16.66 7.44
C ARG A 132 4.06 15.88 6.13
N PRO A 133 4.00 16.53 4.96
CA PRO A 133 4.20 15.87 3.68
C PRO A 133 5.54 15.11 3.61
N ALA A 134 5.55 14.01 2.87
CA ALA A 134 6.74 13.28 2.49
C ALA A 134 7.48 14.04 1.37
N ASP A 135 8.81 13.97 1.39
CA ASP A 135 9.63 14.44 0.27
C ASP A 135 9.66 13.34 -0.79
N PHE A 136 8.59 13.24 -1.58
CA PHE A 136 8.44 12.21 -2.61
C PHE A 136 9.55 12.21 -3.66
N PRO A 137 10.01 13.36 -4.21
CA PRO A 137 11.13 13.38 -5.15
C PRO A 137 12.40 12.76 -4.56
N ARG A 138 12.75 13.14 -3.31
CA ARG A 138 13.90 12.54 -2.63
C ARG A 138 13.68 11.06 -2.35
N MET A 139 12.48 10.68 -1.91
CA MET A 139 12.14 9.27 -1.64
C MET A 139 12.30 8.41 -2.90
N THR A 140 11.78 8.85 -4.04
CA THR A 140 11.92 8.17 -5.32
C THR A 140 13.39 8.06 -5.73
N ALA A 141 14.18 9.13 -5.58
CA ALA A 141 15.61 9.10 -5.89
C ALA A 141 16.37 8.09 -5.02
N LEU A 142 16.07 8.03 -3.71
CA LEU A 142 16.68 7.06 -2.79
C LEU A 142 16.22 5.62 -3.06
N ARG A 143 14.97 5.42 -3.49
CA ARG A 143 14.44 4.09 -3.86
C ARG A 143 15.19 3.46 -5.02
N LEU A 144 15.71 4.26 -5.95
CA LEU A 144 16.49 3.82 -7.10
C LEU A 144 17.97 3.52 -6.77
N MET A 145 18.43 3.79 -5.55
CA MET A 145 19.75 3.37 -5.11
C MET A 145 19.83 1.84 -5.01
N PRO A 146 21.03 1.25 -5.28
CA PRO A 146 21.27 -0.16 -5.00
C PRO A 146 20.96 -0.50 -3.55
N ASP A 147 20.38 -1.67 -3.31
CA ASP A 147 20.08 -2.14 -1.97
C ASP A 147 21.37 -2.33 -1.16
N GLY A 148 21.32 -1.97 0.12
CA GLY A 148 22.42 -2.12 1.05
C GLY A 148 22.52 -0.97 2.06
N PRO A 149 23.54 -1.01 2.94
CA PRO A 149 23.64 -0.11 4.09
C PRO A 149 23.66 1.38 3.73
N GLY A 150 24.17 1.73 2.53
CA GLY A 150 24.19 3.11 2.05
C GLY A 150 22.80 3.68 1.77
N LYS A 151 21.91 2.87 1.18
CA LYS A 151 20.50 3.22 0.96
C LYS A 151 19.80 3.39 2.31
N ASP A 152 19.99 2.43 3.22
CA ASP A 152 19.39 2.47 4.57
C ASP A 152 19.82 3.72 5.35
N ALA A 153 21.11 4.04 5.32
CA ALA A 153 21.65 5.25 5.96
C ALA A 153 21.05 6.53 5.35
N ALA A 154 20.88 6.58 4.03
CA ALA A 154 20.30 7.73 3.34
C ALA A 154 18.82 7.93 3.65
N PHE A 155 18.03 6.84 3.71
CA PHE A 155 16.63 6.88 4.15
C PHE A 155 16.50 7.38 5.60
N ASN A 156 17.32 6.82 6.49
CA ASN A 156 17.35 7.22 7.90
C ASN A 156 17.73 8.70 8.08
N ALA A 157 18.77 9.16 7.39
CA ALA A 157 19.22 10.56 7.43
C ALA A 157 18.19 11.54 6.86
N ALA A 158 17.43 11.11 5.84
CA ALA A 158 16.35 11.92 5.28
C ALA A 158 15.06 11.91 6.14
N GLY A 159 14.99 11.04 7.15
CA GLY A 159 13.75 10.79 7.89
C GLY A 159 12.62 10.31 7.00
N LEU A 160 12.96 9.66 5.88
CA LEU A 160 12.04 9.04 4.92
C LEU A 160 11.91 7.56 5.30
N GLY A 161 10.69 7.02 5.25
CA GLY A 161 10.43 5.63 5.67
C GLY A 161 10.32 5.42 7.19
N LYS A 162 10.32 6.49 8.01
CA LYS A 162 9.92 6.40 9.43
C LYS A 162 8.40 6.20 9.53
N SER A 163 7.97 4.99 9.24
CA SER A 163 6.68 4.48 9.67
C SER A 163 6.85 3.91 11.07
N MET A 164 5.92 4.21 11.97
CA MET A 164 5.88 3.56 13.28
C MET A 164 4.65 2.69 13.36
N ARG A 165 4.86 1.38 13.38
CA ARG A 165 3.74 0.45 13.55
C ARG A 165 3.02 0.78 14.84
N ARG A 166 1.73 1.10 14.74
CA ARG A 166 0.83 1.41 15.84
C ARG A 166 0.14 0.15 16.34
N ALA A 167 -0.33 -0.68 15.40
CA ALA A 167 -1.02 -1.92 15.70
C ALA A 167 -0.75 -2.99 14.64
N PHE A 168 -0.81 -4.24 15.07
CA PHE A 168 -0.87 -5.42 14.21
C PHE A 168 -1.92 -6.38 14.75
N LEU A 169 -2.76 -6.93 13.87
CA LEU A 169 -3.64 -8.06 14.15
C LEU A 169 -3.48 -9.10 13.05
N GLY A 170 -3.05 -10.32 13.39
CA GLY A 170 -2.94 -11.38 12.40
C GLY A 170 -2.06 -12.54 12.80
N ARG A 171 -1.78 -13.42 11.83
CA ARG A 171 -0.76 -14.47 11.92
C ARG A 171 0.59 -13.88 11.53
N ASP A 172 1.55 -13.96 12.44
CA ASP A 172 2.92 -13.49 12.21
C ASP A 172 3.81 -14.63 11.68
N PHE A 173 5.05 -14.32 11.30
CA PHE A 173 5.96 -15.30 10.69
C PHE A 173 6.35 -16.45 11.62
N ASP A 174 6.26 -16.26 12.93
CA ASP A 174 6.46 -17.33 13.92
C ASP A 174 5.26 -18.28 14.04
N GLY A 175 4.23 -18.08 13.21
CA GLY A 175 3.01 -18.88 13.17
C GLY A 175 2.00 -18.49 14.25
N ALA A 176 2.35 -17.63 15.20
CA ALA A 176 1.45 -17.21 16.26
C ALA A 176 0.40 -16.22 15.73
N SER A 177 -0.80 -16.32 16.28
CA SER A 177 -1.86 -15.33 16.10
C SER A 177 -1.70 -14.24 17.16
N LYS A 178 -1.59 -12.97 16.75
CA LYS A 178 -1.28 -11.87 17.68
C LYS A 178 -2.14 -10.63 17.42
N LEU A 179 -2.44 -9.92 18.50
CA LEU A 179 -2.74 -8.49 18.54
C LEU A 179 -1.59 -7.79 19.28
N VAL A 180 -0.85 -6.92 18.60
CA VAL A 180 0.25 -6.15 19.18
C VAL A 180 -0.08 -4.67 19.13
N LEU A 181 -0.12 -4.01 20.29
CA LEU A 181 -0.33 -2.56 20.40
C LEU A 181 0.95 -1.86 20.83
N ARG A 182 1.24 -0.74 20.16
CA ARG A 182 2.48 0.04 20.33
C ARG A 182 2.20 1.47 20.75
N ASP A 183 3.11 2.04 21.53
CA ASP A 183 3.07 3.45 21.92
C ASP A 183 3.44 4.38 20.76
N GLY A 184 3.37 5.70 20.98
CA GLY A 184 3.67 6.72 19.96
C GLY A 184 5.13 6.77 19.49
N GLN A 185 5.99 5.93 20.06
CA GLN A 185 7.36 5.73 19.64
C GLN A 185 7.56 4.35 18.96
N GLY A 186 6.46 3.63 18.67
CA GLY A 186 6.47 2.32 18.03
C GLY A 186 6.85 1.15 18.96
N ARG A 187 6.97 1.38 20.27
CA ARG A 187 7.38 0.34 21.23
C ARG A 187 6.16 -0.45 21.69
N ALA A 188 6.24 -1.78 21.66
CA ALA A 188 5.14 -2.62 22.12
C ALA A 188 4.82 -2.38 23.61
N ARG A 189 3.53 -2.33 23.94
CA ARG A 189 3.00 -2.13 25.30
C ARG A 189 2.05 -3.23 25.72
N LEU A 190 1.36 -3.83 24.76
CA LEU A 190 0.44 -4.93 24.98
C LEU A 190 0.56 -5.92 23.82
N THR A 191 0.65 -7.20 24.16
CA THR A 191 0.55 -8.30 23.21
C THR A 191 -0.47 -9.30 23.71
N LEU A 192 -1.53 -9.55 22.94
CA LEU A 192 -2.44 -10.68 23.11
C LEU A 192 -2.09 -11.70 22.05
N GLN A 193 -1.75 -12.93 22.42
CA GLN A 193 -1.33 -13.92 21.44
C GLN A 193 -1.67 -15.37 21.80
N VAL A 194 -1.73 -16.18 20.75
CA VAL A 194 -1.78 -17.64 20.78
C VAL A 194 -0.63 -18.16 19.94
N ASP A 195 0.29 -18.87 20.58
CA ASP A 195 1.46 -19.46 19.91
C ASP A 195 1.04 -20.61 18.98
N ASN A 196 1.95 -21.02 18.09
CA ASN A 196 1.66 -22.07 17.12
C ASN A 196 1.34 -23.44 17.77
N ASP A 197 1.76 -23.66 19.01
CA ASP A 197 1.43 -24.84 19.83
C ASP A 197 0.12 -24.69 20.64
N GLY A 198 -0.55 -23.54 20.54
CA GLY A 198 -1.80 -23.23 21.23
C GLY A 198 -1.65 -22.50 22.56
N ALA A 199 -0.44 -22.21 23.03
CA ALA A 199 -0.25 -21.47 24.28
C ALA A 199 -0.78 -20.03 24.18
N ALA A 200 -1.80 -19.70 24.98
CA ALA A 200 -2.44 -18.39 24.99
C ALA A 200 -1.93 -17.49 26.13
N ARG A 201 -1.62 -16.22 25.81
CA ARG A 201 -1.22 -15.21 26.80
C ARG A 201 -1.54 -13.77 26.43
N ILE A 202 -1.58 -12.92 27.46
CA ILE A 202 -1.60 -11.46 27.37
C ILE A 202 -0.38 -10.92 28.11
N ASP A 203 0.54 -10.27 27.39
CA ASP A 203 1.74 -9.66 27.94
C ASP A 203 1.62 -8.13 27.99
N PHE A 204 1.94 -7.56 29.15
CA PHE A 204 2.10 -6.11 29.36
C PHE A 204 3.58 -5.78 29.42
N LEU A 205 4.02 -4.80 28.61
CA LEU A 205 5.43 -4.46 28.45
C LEU A 205 5.72 -3.04 28.94
N ASP A 206 6.85 -2.86 29.62
CA ASP A 206 7.32 -1.56 30.10
C ASP A 206 7.97 -0.70 29.01
N ALA A 207 8.44 0.48 29.39
CA ALA A 207 9.07 1.45 28.49
C ALA A 207 10.26 0.89 27.65
N ALA A 208 10.98 -0.09 28.20
CA ALA A 208 12.13 -0.76 27.58
C ALA A 208 11.75 -1.99 26.76
N GLY A 209 10.47 -2.38 26.74
CA GLY A 209 9.97 -3.56 26.03
C GLY A 209 10.11 -4.85 26.84
N LYS A 210 10.34 -4.75 28.15
CA LYS A 210 10.38 -5.92 29.04
C LYS A 210 8.96 -6.26 29.50
N VAL A 211 8.60 -7.54 29.46
CA VAL A 211 7.34 -8.02 30.03
C VAL A 211 7.36 -7.81 31.54
N VAL A 212 6.40 -7.03 32.06
CA VAL A 212 6.24 -6.76 33.49
C VAL A 212 5.07 -7.51 34.11
N ARG A 213 4.12 -7.96 33.27
CA ARG A 213 3.02 -8.83 33.67
C ARG A 213 2.63 -9.70 32.50
N SER A 214 2.39 -10.98 32.77
CA SER A 214 1.77 -11.90 31.83
C SER A 214 0.52 -12.50 32.45
N GLN A 215 -0.53 -12.65 31.66
CA GLN A 215 -1.73 -13.39 32.00
C GLN A 215 -1.84 -14.57 31.04
N THR A 216 -1.71 -15.78 31.55
CA THR A 216 -1.95 -17.02 30.81
C THR A 216 -3.30 -17.61 31.21
N ALA A 217 -3.78 -18.59 30.44
CA ALA A 217 -4.85 -19.46 30.93
C ALA A 217 -4.33 -20.21 32.17
N ALA A 218 -4.88 -19.91 33.35
CA ALA A 218 -4.75 -20.82 34.48
C ALA A 218 -5.50 -22.11 34.12
N GLY A 219 -4.90 -23.28 34.38
CA GLY A 219 -5.36 -24.58 33.89
C GLY A 219 -6.89 -24.76 33.95
N LEU A 220 -7.45 -25.16 32.82
CA LEU A 220 -8.72 -25.88 32.78
C LEU A 220 -8.53 -27.28 33.38
#